data_AF-A0A1S3XVQ6-F1
#
_entry.id   AF-A0A1S3XVQ6-F1
#
_cell.length_a   1.000
_cell.length_b   1.000
_cell.length_c   1.000
_cell.angle_alpha   90.00
_cell.angle_beta   90.00
_cell.angle_gamma   90.00
#
_symmetry.space_group_name_H-M   'P 1'
#
loop_
_entity.id
_entity.type
_entity.pdbx_description
1 polymer ?
#
loop_
_entity_poly.entity_id
_entity_poly.type
_entity_poly.pdbx_seq_one_letter_code
_entity_poly.pdbx_strand_id
1 'polypeptide(L)'
;MSVFSMTPTCVGKSCSIKFLATPTKKRNVYEGDNQIGEKKNKYSYEVKLLKSLAPPLMTALIAFSPIVNPPGGNIIQPGATLFLKDLERNGVDTEEEIYRLTYYGKGRMPGFGQNCTPRGQCTFGPRLQDDEIKLLAEFVKSQADQGWPKIENSGD
;
A
#
# COMPACT_ATOMS: atom_id res chain seq x y z
N MET A 1 10.31 -58.16 -0.57
CA MET A 1 11.19 -58.37 0.60
C MET A 1 11.27 -57.02 1.32
N SER A 2 10.33 -56.76 2.22
CA SER A 2 10.44 -56.94 3.69
C SER A 2 11.17 -55.78 4.38
N VAL A 3 10.33 -54.84 4.85
CA VAL A 3 10.28 -54.08 6.14
C VAL A 3 11.50 -53.77 7.02
N PHE A 4 11.32 -52.67 7.78
CA PHE A 4 11.89 -52.18 9.06
C PHE A 4 12.93 -51.05 8.94
N SER A 5 12.99 -50.00 9.77
CA SER A 5 12.08 -49.28 10.69
C SER A 5 12.88 -48.13 11.34
N MET A 6 12.20 -47.04 11.70
CA MET A 6 12.39 -46.18 12.91
C MET A 6 13.82 -45.84 13.40
N THR A 7 14.31 -44.60 13.20
CA THR A 7 14.31 -43.41 14.10
C THR A 7 15.68 -43.19 14.81
N PRO A 8 15.91 -42.13 15.62
CA PRO A 8 17.05 -41.21 15.45
C PRO A 8 18.09 -41.37 16.58
N THR A 9 19.32 -40.94 16.35
CA THR A 9 20.30 -40.84 17.45
C THR A 9 21.07 -39.52 17.37
N CYS A 10 20.54 -38.51 18.06
CA CYS A 10 21.33 -37.38 18.52
C CYS A 10 22.08 -37.80 19.80
N VAL A 11 23.40 -37.93 19.70
CA VAL A 11 24.30 -38.04 20.86
C VAL A 11 24.96 -36.68 21.03
N GLY A 12 24.69 -36.03 22.17
CA GLY A 12 25.05 -34.64 22.41
C GLY A 12 26.52 -34.41 22.74
N LYS A 13 27.00 -33.23 22.31
CA LYS A 13 27.68 -32.16 23.06
C LYS A 13 28.81 -31.53 22.23
N SER A 14 28.58 -30.27 21.85
CA SER A 14 29.49 -29.35 21.15
C SER A 14 29.70 -29.58 19.64
N CYS A 15 28.84 -28.96 18.82
CA CYS A 15 29.18 -28.62 17.44
C CYS A 15 29.04 -27.10 17.30
N SER A 16 30.17 -26.39 17.29
CA SER A 16 30.23 -24.98 16.87
C SER A 16 29.90 -24.90 15.39
N ILE A 17 28.68 -24.48 15.05
CA ILE A 17 28.34 -24.14 13.67
C ILE A 17 29.00 -22.79 13.37
N LYS A 18 30.18 -22.85 12.74
CA LYS A 18 30.73 -21.73 11.99
C LYS A 18 29.81 -21.50 10.80
N PHE A 19 28.82 -20.63 10.96
CA PHE A 19 28.10 -20.07 9.83
C PHE A 19 29.10 -19.28 8.99
N LEU A 20 29.48 -19.85 7.84
CA LEU A 20 30.12 -19.10 6.76
C LEU A 20 29.11 -18.05 6.29
N ALA A 21 29.23 -16.86 6.88
CA ALA A 21 28.50 -15.67 6.50
C ALA A 21 28.95 -15.26 5.09
N THR A 22 28.16 -15.57 4.07
CA THR A 22 28.24 -14.86 2.80
C THR A 22 27.63 -13.47 3.01
N PRO A 23 28.37 -12.37 2.82
CA PRO A 23 27.87 -11.03 3.07
C PRO A 23 26.74 -10.68 2.10
N THR A 24 25.53 -10.54 2.63
CA THR A 24 24.41 -9.93 1.91
C THR A 24 24.73 -8.46 1.67
N LYS A 25 24.94 -8.11 0.40
CA LYS A 25 25.17 -6.74 -0.08
C LYS A 25 24.01 -5.84 0.37
N LYS A 26 24.31 -4.93 1.31
CA LYS A 26 23.48 -3.76 1.64
C LYS A 26 23.18 -3.00 0.35
N ARG A 27 21.90 -2.79 0.03
CA ARG A 27 21.50 -1.69 -0.85
C ARG A 27 21.05 -0.55 0.02
N ASN A 28 21.81 0.53 -0.08
CA ASN A 28 21.65 1.79 0.61
C ASN A 28 20.69 2.69 -0.19
N VAL A 29 19.93 3.49 0.56
CA VAL A 29 19.63 4.91 0.32
C VAL A 29 18.85 5.27 -0.95
N TYR A 30 17.64 5.80 -0.75
CA TYR A 30 17.01 6.69 -1.72
C TYR A 30 17.69 8.06 -1.60
N GLU A 31 18.66 8.30 -2.48
CA GLU A 31 19.24 9.61 -2.76
C GLU A 31 18.36 10.25 -3.85
N GLY A 32 17.83 11.44 -3.58
CA GLY A 32 17.05 12.21 -4.54
C GLY A 32 17.94 13.19 -5.28
N ASP A 33 17.96 13.12 -6.61
CA ASP A 33 18.58 14.12 -7.47
C ASP A 33 17.64 14.53 -8.61
N ASN A 34 17.24 15.80 -8.63
CA ASN A 34 16.70 16.50 -9.79
C ASN A 34 17.84 16.84 -10.73
N GLN A 35 17.84 16.39 -12.00
CA GLN A 35 18.47 17.14 -13.09
C GLN A 35 17.66 17.08 -14.39
N ILE A 36 17.37 18.29 -14.85
CA ILE A 36 16.68 18.72 -16.07
C ILE A 36 17.57 18.45 -17.28
N GLY A 37 17.02 17.77 -18.29
CA GLY A 37 17.63 17.63 -19.61
C GLY A 37 16.59 17.89 -20.70
N GLU A 38 16.59 19.10 -21.25
CA GLU A 38 15.76 19.49 -22.38
C GLU A 38 16.08 18.63 -23.62
N LYS A 39 15.16 17.73 -24.01
CA LYS A 39 15.08 17.22 -25.38
C LYS A 39 13.91 17.91 -26.07
N LYS A 40 14.20 18.98 -26.82
CA LYS A 40 13.22 19.70 -27.64
C LYS A 40 12.79 18.80 -28.80
N ASN A 41 11.74 18.03 -28.57
CA ASN A 41 11.16 17.14 -29.58
C ASN A 41 10.23 17.92 -30.52
N LYS A 42 10.50 17.75 -31.80
CA LYS A 42 9.85 18.29 -33.00
C LYS A 42 8.38 17.83 -33.13
N TYR A 43 7.48 18.30 -32.26
CA TYR A 43 6.03 18.06 -32.33
C TYR A 43 5.20 19.32 -31.99
N SER A 44 5.74 20.51 -32.23
CA SER A 44 5.16 21.78 -31.75
C SER A 44 3.93 22.28 -32.53
N TYR A 45 3.67 21.78 -33.75
CA TYR A 45 2.54 22.24 -34.56
C TYR A 45 1.24 21.44 -34.32
N GLU A 46 1.34 20.13 -34.09
CA GLU A 46 0.19 19.26 -33.77
C GLU A 46 -0.33 19.41 -32.33
N VAL A 47 0.47 19.97 -31.41
CA VAL A 47 0.04 20.21 -30.01
C VAL A 47 -0.80 21.47 -29.83
N LYS A 48 -0.92 22.34 -30.84
CA LYS A 48 -1.72 23.57 -30.73
C LYS A 48 -3.21 23.30 -30.87
N LEU A 49 -3.59 22.34 -31.72
CA LEU A 49 -4.99 21.97 -31.93
C LEU A 49 -5.54 21.12 -30.77
N LEU A 50 -4.69 20.27 -30.18
CA LEU A 50 -5.04 19.42 -29.04
C LEU A 50 -5.07 20.16 -27.70
N LYS A 51 -4.52 21.38 -27.61
CA LYS A 51 -4.55 22.16 -26.36
C LYS A 51 -5.83 22.96 -26.16
N SER A 52 -6.54 23.32 -27.24
CA SER A 52 -7.80 24.08 -27.15
C SER A 52 -9.05 23.22 -27.04
N LEU A 53 -8.99 21.96 -27.52
CA LEU A 53 -10.12 21.02 -27.53
C LEU A 53 -10.04 19.97 -26.40
N ALA A 54 -9.06 20.10 -25.49
CA ALA A 54 -8.79 19.10 -24.45
C ALA A 54 -9.60 19.23 -23.14
N PRO A 55 -10.06 20.40 -22.66
CA PRO A 55 -10.64 20.41 -21.32
C PRO A 55 -11.94 19.59 -21.18
N PRO A 56 -12.97 19.74 -22.03
CA PRO A 56 -14.23 19.01 -21.82
C PRO A 56 -14.16 17.56 -22.31
N LEU A 57 -13.54 17.30 -23.48
CA LEU A 57 -13.49 15.96 -24.07
C LEU A 57 -12.53 15.03 -23.34
N MET A 58 -11.36 15.52 -22.89
CA MET A 58 -10.44 14.70 -22.11
C MET A 58 -10.99 14.43 -20.70
N THR A 59 -11.70 15.39 -20.09
CA THR A 59 -12.41 15.18 -18.82
C THR A 59 -13.53 14.15 -18.99
N ALA A 60 -14.32 14.24 -20.05
CA ALA A 60 -15.34 13.23 -20.35
C ALA A 60 -14.69 11.85 -20.57
N LEU A 61 -13.60 11.76 -21.35
CA LEU A 61 -12.91 10.50 -21.58
C LEU A 61 -12.33 9.93 -20.28
N ILE A 62 -11.77 10.73 -19.38
CA ILE A 62 -11.25 10.28 -18.08
C ILE A 62 -12.39 9.93 -17.12
N ALA A 63 -13.51 10.67 -17.15
CA ALA A 63 -14.69 10.42 -16.30
C ALA A 63 -15.50 9.19 -16.74
N PHE A 64 -15.55 8.92 -18.05
CA PHE A 64 -16.24 7.77 -18.65
C PHE A 64 -15.29 6.60 -18.95
N SER A 65 -13.98 6.74 -18.74
CA SER A 65 -13.08 5.59 -18.85
C SER A 65 -13.28 4.68 -17.63
N PRO A 66 -13.52 3.38 -17.84
CA PRO A 66 -13.62 2.40 -16.76
C PRO A 66 -12.29 2.15 -16.00
N ILE A 67 -11.25 2.94 -16.28
CA ILE A 67 -9.87 2.75 -15.78
C ILE A 67 -9.59 3.56 -14.51
N VAL A 68 -10.40 4.59 -14.19
CA VAL A 68 -10.23 5.33 -12.92
C VAL A 68 -10.74 4.48 -11.76
N ASN A 69 -9.82 3.81 -11.07
CA ASN A 69 -10.11 3.26 -9.75
C ASN A 69 -10.51 4.42 -8.84
N PRO A 70 -11.70 4.38 -8.19
CA PRO A 70 -12.07 5.45 -7.30
C PRO A 70 -11.11 5.49 -6.10
N PRO A 71 -10.88 6.66 -5.49
CA PRO A 71 -10.13 6.75 -4.25
C PRO A 71 -10.78 5.77 -3.25
N GLY A 72 -10.01 4.91 -2.59
CA GLY A 72 -10.55 3.84 -1.71
C GLY A 72 -10.49 2.41 -2.25
N GLY A 73 -10.05 2.20 -3.50
CA GLY A 73 -9.77 0.85 -4.03
C GLY A 73 -8.56 0.16 -3.38
N ASN A 74 -8.46 -1.17 -3.53
CA ASN A 74 -7.32 -1.97 -3.09
C ASN A 74 -6.75 -2.81 -4.26
N ILE A 75 -5.52 -2.51 -4.67
CA ILE A 75 -4.86 -3.17 -5.81
C ILE A 75 -4.28 -4.55 -5.42
N ILE A 76 -3.97 -4.76 -4.15
CA ILE A 76 -3.31 -5.97 -3.67
C ILE A 76 -4.31 -7.10 -3.42
N GLN A 77 -5.48 -6.76 -2.87
CA GLN A 77 -6.51 -7.74 -2.52
C GLN A 77 -7.88 -7.29 -3.02
N PRO A 78 -8.45 -7.96 -4.04
CA PRO A 78 -9.82 -7.69 -4.45
C PRO A 78 -10.79 -8.07 -3.33
N GLY A 79 -11.78 -7.22 -3.08
CA GLY A 79 -12.78 -7.43 -2.02
C GLY A 79 -12.34 -7.00 -0.61
N ALA A 80 -11.18 -6.36 -0.48
CA ALA A 80 -10.73 -5.68 0.73
C ALA A 80 -10.52 -4.18 0.44
N THR A 81 -11.47 -3.58 -0.27
CA THR A 81 -11.47 -2.13 -0.52
C THR A 81 -11.97 -1.36 0.70
N LEU A 82 -11.77 -0.05 0.71
CA LEU A 82 -12.28 0.86 1.74
C LEU A 82 -13.71 1.33 1.44
N PHE A 83 -14.43 0.67 0.52
CA PHE A 83 -15.85 0.92 0.32
C PHE A 83 -16.67 0.25 1.40
N LEU A 84 -17.76 0.91 1.81
CA LEU A 84 -18.65 0.46 2.89
C LEU A 84 -19.09 -1.01 2.73
N LYS A 85 -19.46 -1.44 1.52
CA LYS A 85 -19.84 -2.83 1.22
C LYS A 85 -18.75 -3.86 1.57
N ASP A 86 -17.49 -3.54 1.30
CA ASP A 86 -16.37 -4.44 1.60
C ASP A 86 -15.99 -4.36 3.07
N LEU A 87 -16.08 -3.18 3.70
CA LEU A 87 -15.82 -3.02 5.14
C LEU A 87 -16.83 -3.82 5.97
N GLU A 88 -18.13 -3.72 5.68
CA GLU A 88 -19.19 -4.49 6.34
C GLU A 88 -19.01 -5.99 6.15
N ARG A 89 -18.71 -6.44 4.93
CA ARG A 89 -18.46 -7.87 4.65
C ARG A 89 -17.27 -8.41 5.45
N ASN A 90 -16.27 -7.57 5.71
CA ASN A 90 -15.08 -7.93 6.47
C ASN A 90 -15.21 -7.66 7.98
N GLY A 91 -16.34 -7.08 8.44
CA GLY A 91 -16.59 -6.74 9.84
C GLY A 91 -15.67 -5.64 10.38
N VAL A 92 -15.30 -4.68 9.54
CA VAL A 92 -14.37 -3.57 9.89
C VAL A 92 -14.96 -2.21 9.49
N ASP A 93 -16.28 -2.06 9.58
CA ASP A 93 -17.05 -0.86 9.18
C ASP A 93 -17.12 0.22 10.27
N THR A 94 -16.69 -0.10 11.49
CA THR A 94 -16.59 0.84 12.62
C THR A 94 -15.24 1.55 12.63
N GLU A 95 -15.20 2.79 13.13
CA GLU A 95 -13.97 3.58 13.25
C GLU A 95 -12.91 2.85 14.07
N GLU A 96 -13.29 2.20 15.16
CA GLU A 96 -12.38 1.50 16.08
C GLU A 96 -11.70 0.31 15.42
N GLU A 97 -12.41 -0.40 14.54
CA GLU A 97 -11.83 -1.50 13.78
C GLU A 97 -10.93 -1.01 12.64
N ILE A 98 -11.27 0.11 12.00
CA ILE A 98 -10.38 0.77 11.03
C ILE A 98 -9.10 1.25 11.72
N TYR A 99 -9.22 1.83 12.92
CA TYR A 99 -8.10 2.19 13.77
C TYR A 99 -7.24 0.97 14.10
N ARG A 100 -7.85 -0.10 14.62
CA ARG A 100 -7.15 -1.36 14.98
C ARG A 100 -6.43 -1.96 13.77
N LEU A 101 -7.09 -1.96 12.62
CA LEU A 101 -6.55 -2.46 11.36
C LEU A 101 -5.34 -1.64 10.91
N THR A 102 -5.41 -0.32 10.98
CA THR A 102 -4.31 0.58 10.63
C THR A 102 -3.16 0.47 11.64
N TYR A 103 -3.49 0.27 12.92
CA TYR A 103 -2.51 0.14 13.99
C TYR A 103 -1.69 -1.14 13.88
N TYR A 104 -2.35 -2.31 13.79
CA TYR A 104 -1.70 -3.62 13.84
C TYR A 104 -1.47 -4.26 12.47
N GLY A 105 -2.16 -3.81 11.44
CA GLY A 105 -2.12 -4.43 10.11
C GLY A 105 -2.87 -5.77 10.06
N LYS A 106 -3.15 -6.25 8.86
CA LYS A 106 -3.82 -7.54 8.62
C LYS A 106 -3.34 -8.14 7.31
N GLY A 107 -2.93 -9.40 7.35
CA GLY A 107 -2.48 -10.14 6.17
C GLY A 107 -1.27 -9.46 5.51
N ARG A 108 -1.48 -8.90 4.31
CA ARG A 108 -0.43 -8.21 3.53
C ARG A 108 -0.35 -6.71 3.83
N MET A 109 -1.33 -6.15 4.55
CA MET A 109 -1.31 -4.74 4.94
C MET A 109 -0.46 -4.58 6.20
N PRO A 110 0.60 -3.75 6.17
CA PRO A 110 1.42 -3.52 7.34
C PRO A 110 0.70 -2.68 8.40
N GLY A 111 1.02 -2.89 9.67
CA GLY A 111 0.58 -2.03 10.78
C GLY A 111 1.47 -0.80 10.98
N PHE A 112 0.87 0.33 11.33
CA PHE A 112 1.54 1.63 11.46
C PHE A 112 1.68 2.13 12.90
N GLY A 113 1.03 1.49 13.87
CA GLY A 113 1.04 1.91 15.28
C GLY A 113 2.40 1.75 15.95
N GLN A 114 2.66 2.54 16.99
CA GLN A 114 3.93 2.50 17.74
C GLN A 114 4.19 1.12 18.34
N ASN A 115 3.16 0.50 18.92
CA ASN A 115 3.26 -0.80 19.59
C ASN A 115 2.97 -2.00 18.66
N CYS A 116 2.90 -1.80 17.34
CA CYS A 116 2.71 -2.91 16.42
C CYS A 116 3.88 -3.91 16.50
N THR A 117 3.53 -5.19 16.64
CA THR A 117 4.42 -6.34 16.80
C THR A 117 3.77 -7.59 16.18
N PRO A 118 4.53 -8.55 15.60
CA PRO A 118 5.98 -8.57 15.40
C PRO A 118 6.44 -7.65 14.26
N ARG A 119 7.74 -7.31 14.24
CA ARG A 119 8.31 -6.33 13.28
C ARG A 119 7.99 -6.61 11.80
N GLY A 120 7.88 -7.87 11.40
CA GLY A 120 7.56 -8.24 10.01
C GLY A 120 6.12 -7.97 9.56
N GLN A 121 5.19 -7.79 10.51
CA GLN A 121 3.80 -7.40 10.22
C GLN A 121 3.62 -5.89 10.13
N CYS A 122 4.61 -5.12 10.58
CA CYS A 122 4.48 -3.68 10.70
C CYS A 122 5.26 -2.97 9.59
N THR A 123 4.95 -1.69 9.39
CA THR A 123 5.69 -0.86 8.44
C THR A 123 7.17 -0.79 8.81
N PHE A 124 8.00 -0.78 7.77
CA PHE A 124 9.45 -0.56 7.88
C PHE A 124 9.80 0.93 7.99
N GLY A 125 8.86 1.83 7.66
CA GLY A 125 9.02 3.27 7.81
C GLY A 125 8.76 3.78 9.23
N PRO A 126 8.74 5.11 9.43
CA PRO A 126 8.32 5.72 10.68
C PRO A 126 6.92 5.25 11.10
N ARG A 127 6.74 5.03 12.40
CA ARG A 127 5.44 4.71 12.98
C ARG A 127 4.66 6.00 13.22
N LEU A 128 3.35 5.93 13.02
CA LEU A 128 2.43 7.03 13.26
C LEU A 128 2.06 7.09 14.75
N GLN A 129 1.72 8.28 15.24
CA GLN A 129 1.14 8.46 16.57
C GLN A 129 -0.32 7.98 16.58
N ASP A 130 -0.81 7.63 17.76
CA ASP A 130 -2.17 7.13 17.96
C ASP A 130 -3.21 8.17 17.49
N ASP A 131 -2.98 9.46 17.74
CA ASP A 131 -3.86 10.55 17.29
C ASP A 131 -3.93 10.67 15.76
N GLU A 132 -2.79 10.48 15.07
CA GLU A 132 -2.74 10.51 13.60
C GLU A 132 -3.52 9.34 13.00
N ILE A 133 -3.39 8.15 13.60
CA ILE A 133 -4.12 6.95 13.17
C ILE A 133 -5.61 7.12 13.40
N LYS A 134 -6.01 7.77 14.51
CA LYS A 134 -7.41 8.06 14.79
C LYS A 134 -8.01 9.01 13.75
N LEU A 135 -7.33 10.10 13.42
CA LEU A 135 -7.75 11.02 12.37
C LEU A 135 -7.88 10.32 11.01
N LEU A 136 -6.99 9.39 10.70
CA LEU A 136 -7.08 8.57 9.49
C LEU A 136 -8.30 7.63 9.52
N ALA A 137 -8.61 7.03 10.65
CA ALA A 137 -9.77 6.16 10.80
C ALA A 137 -11.09 6.92 10.62
N GLU A 138 -11.22 8.07 11.28
CA GLU A 138 -12.35 9.00 11.12
C GLU A 138 -12.52 9.41 9.64
N PHE A 139 -11.41 9.79 8.99
CA PHE A 139 -11.41 10.16 7.58
C PHE A 139 -11.88 9.01 6.69
N VAL A 140 -11.29 7.81 6.82
CA VAL A 140 -11.67 6.64 6.01
C VAL A 140 -13.13 6.28 6.22
N LYS A 141 -13.63 6.31 7.47
CA LYS A 141 -15.03 6.06 7.77
C LYS A 141 -15.94 7.07 7.07
N SER A 142 -15.63 8.36 7.21
CA SER A 142 -16.39 9.44 6.57
C SER A 142 -16.43 9.31 5.03
N GLN A 143 -15.35 8.84 4.42
CA GLN A 143 -15.26 8.66 2.98
C GLN A 143 -15.96 7.39 2.50
N ALA A 144 -15.89 6.31 3.27
CA ALA A 144 -16.65 5.10 3.01
C ALA A 144 -18.16 5.38 3.01
N ASP A 145 -18.66 6.17 3.97
CA ASP A 145 -20.06 6.55 4.08
C ASP A 145 -20.53 7.45 2.92
N GLN A 146 -19.63 8.31 2.41
CA GLN A 146 -19.89 9.15 1.23
C GLN A 146 -19.67 8.43 -0.10
N GLY A 147 -19.26 7.16 -0.08
CA GLY A 147 -18.98 6.39 -1.29
C GLY A 147 -17.74 6.88 -2.07
N TRP A 148 -16.77 7.47 -1.36
CA TRP A 148 -15.53 8.02 -1.91
C TRP A 148 -15.73 8.99 -3.09
N PRO A 149 -16.27 10.20 -2.82
CA PRO A 149 -16.48 11.21 -3.85
C PRO A 149 -15.14 11.63 -4.48
N LYS A 150 -15.17 12.03 -5.75
CA LYS A 150 -13.99 12.61 -6.40
C LYS A 150 -13.67 13.93 -5.69
N ILE A 151 -12.47 14.01 -5.12
CA ILE A 151 -11.97 15.25 -4.54
C ILE A 151 -11.62 16.17 -5.72
N GLU A 152 -12.53 17.06 -6.08
CA GLU A 152 -12.21 18.17 -6.98
C GLU A 152 -11.42 19.18 -6.15
N ASN A 153 -10.12 19.31 -6.43
CA ASN A 153 -9.32 20.39 -5.86
C ASN A 153 -9.85 21.72 -6.43
N SER A 154 -10.71 22.39 -5.69
CA SER A 154 -11.06 23.80 -5.90
C SER A 154 -9.86 24.68 -5.53
N GLY A 155 -8.85 24.65 -6.41
CA GLY A 155 -7.79 25.65 -6.43
C GLY A 155 -8.20 26.76 -7.38
N ASP A 156 -8.84 27.79 -6.85
CA ASP A 156 -8.87 29.14 -7.41
C ASP A 156 -7.71 29.97 -6.83
#